data_AF-A0A1C4ACW4-F1
#
_entry.id   AF-A0A1C4ACW4-F1
#
_cell.length_a   1.000
_cell.length_b   1.000
_cell.length_c   1.000
_cell.angle_alpha   90.00
_cell.angle_beta   90.00
_cell.angle_gamma   90.00
#
_symmetry.space_group_name_H-M   'P 1'
#
loop_
_entity.id
_entity.type
_entity.pdbx_description
1 polymer ?
#
loop_
_entity_poly.entity_id
_entity_poly.type
_entity_poly.pdbx_seq_one_letter_code
_entity_poly.pdbx_strand_id
1 'polypeptide(L)'
;MHRCFKHKKNYFFNLLNKQIKRVFTRFSFILLKLSPKIVLLTLLLLPYSWNLQATISKNYQKSNRSDAILMTSPTISYARPVLFYGLYNDGYDGPPNIWSTEKGFLVQSTDPASYGLNFPTTGMDSLYFDLLIEGVDINTLKWEPVTHSGITATVKTVVAKEWWIPNEDRKLVTRVKLTGPKASDDQIQSNNPNPLTKPNLPQIFELVAKDIYGNEVVKYGFELKQWFVPRTKRRGCNSTFYYDIFPKQETWCRSLGRGKDHDLEYRIVKVKDLTNAVCKDYFHSCDQVGPSPGATPASPSNHYQRQIGAGLIAEWGSMQEYNNDAFNPVTYPYFLDSCSFDKIWASDTLSGTNFRYWISGNQGMMFTEDPPAPGQIESSPMDAVAVCVTPP
;
A
#
# COMPACT_ATOMS: atom_id res chain seq x y z
N MET A 1 -3.24 -34.45 69.00
CA MET A 1 -2.21 -33.95 68.05
C MET A 1 -2.89 -33.19 66.93
N HIS A 2 -2.36 -32.02 66.58
CA HIS A 2 -2.83 -31.12 65.53
C HIS A 2 -2.85 -31.77 64.13
N ARG A 3 -3.85 -31.47 63.27
CA ARG A 3 -3.76 -30.42 62.22
C ARG A 3 -5.00 -30.37 61.28
N CYS A 4 -5.37 -29.12 61.04
CA CYS A 4 -6.33 -28.44 60.17
C CYS A 4 -6.60 -28.84 58.69
N PHE A 5 -7.88 -28.63 58.33
CA PHE A 5 -8.49 -27.98 57.13
C PHE A 5 -8.33 -28.52 55.69
N LYS A 6 -9.47 -28.85 55.05
CA LYS A 6 -10.16 -27.96 54.06
C LYS A 6 -11.50 -28.55 53.60
N HIS A 7 -12.61 -27.91 53.95
CA HIS A 7 -13.91 -28.11 53.30
C HIS A 7 -13.97 -27.30 52.00
N LYS A 8 -14.24 -27.97 50.87
CA LYS A 8 -14.67 -27.34 49.62
C LYS A 8 -16.09 -26.79 49.81
N LYS A 9 -16.28 -25.47 49.78
CA LYS A 9 -17.60 -24.83 49.57
C LYS A 9 -17.78 -24.57 48.07
N ASN A 10 -18.83 -25.14 47.49
CA ASN A 10 -19.29 -24.84 46.14
C ASN A 10 -19.93 -23.46 46.12
N TYR A 11 -19.44 -22.55 45.29
CA TYR A 11 -20.17 -21.32 44.93
C TYR A 11 -21.20 -21.66 43.86
N PHE A 12 -22.48 -21.74 44.25
CA PHE A 12 -23.59 -21.75 43.31
C PHE A 12 -23.83 -20.32 42.82
N PHE A 13 -23.49 -20.03 41.56
CA PHE A 13 -23.96 -18.82 40.89
C PHE A 13 -25.47 -18.91 40.69
N ASN A 14 -26.21 -18.07 41.40
CA ASN A 14 -27.67 -18.01 41.33
C ASN A 14 -28.07 -17.18 40.09
N LEU A 15 -28.11 -17.83 38.93
CA LEU A 15 -28.58 -17.22 37.68
C LEU A 15 -30.10 -16.99 37.73
N LEU A 16 -30.50 -15.72 37.79
CA LEU A 16 -31.89 -15.26 37.80
C LEU A 16 -32.47 -15.25 36.36
N ASN A 17 -32.40 -16.38 35.64
CA ASN A 17 -33.12 -16.52 34.37
C ASN A 17 -33.44 -18.00 34.08
N LYS A 18 -34.74 -18.32 33.99
CA LYS A 18 -35.26 -19.70 33.82
C LYS A 18 -34.94 -20.29 32.43
N GLN A 19 -34.67 -19.45 31.42
CA GLN A 19 -34.26 -19.93 30.09
C GLN A 19 -32.76 -20.27 30.00
N ILE A 20 -31.90 -19.55 30.73
CA ILE A 20 -30.44 -19.82 30.76
C ILE A 20 -30.14 -21.18 31.40
N LYS A 21 -30.91 -21.59 32.42
CA LYS A 21 -30.78 -22.92 33.05
C LYS A 21 -31.04 -24.08 32.08
N ARG A 22 -31.93 -23.92 31.09
CA ARG A 22 -32.26 -24.96 30.09
C ARG A 22 -31.21 -25.10 28.98
N VAL A 23 -30.54 -24.01 28.61
CA VAL A 23 -29.46 -24.03 27.60
C VAL A 23 -28.18 -24.62 28.19
N PHE A 24 -27.82 -24.27 29.42
CA PHE A 24 -26.63 -24.82 30.09
C PHE A 24 -26.72 -26.33 30.38
N THR A 25 -27.90 -26.85 30.72
CA THR A 25 -28.08 -28.30 30.90
C THR A 25 -28.01 -29.08 29.59
N ARG A 26 -28.41 -28.48 28.45
CA ARG A 26 -28.28 -29.14 27.13
C ARG A 26 -26.86 -29.11 26.57
N PHE A 27 -26.11 -28.01 26.76
CA PHE A 27 -24.70 -27.95 26.34
C PHE A 27 -23.79 -28.86 27.18
N SER A 28 -24.07 -29.02 28.48
CA SER A 28 -23.27 -29.87 29.36
C SER A 28 -23.36 -31.37 29.02
N PHE A 29 -24.41 -31.83 28.35
CA PHE A 29 -24.56 -33.24 27.94
C PHE A 29 -23.84 -33.56 26.62
N ILE A 30 -23.63 -32.57 25.75
CA ILE A 30 -22.97 -32.77 24.45
C ILE A 30 -21.44 -32.76 24.61
N LEU A 31 -20.90 -31.99 25.55
CA LEU A 31 -19.44 -31.93 25.80
C LEU A 31 -18.86 -33.16 26.53
N LEU A 32 -19.68 -34.01 27.16
CA LEU A 32 -19.18 -35.20 27.87
C LEU A 32 -18.84 -36.39 26.96
N LYS A 33 -19.06 -36.28 25.64
CA LYS A 33 -18.79 -37.34 24.66
C LYS A 33 -17.66 -37.03 23.66
N LEU A 34 -16.99 -35.88 23.78
CA LEU A 34 -15.94 -35.47 22.85
C LEU A 34 -14.57 -35.57 23.51
N SER A 35 -13.60 -36.10 22.75
CA SER A 35 -12.24 -36.35 23.25
C SER A 35 -11.56 -35.05 23.75
N PRO A 36 -10.60 -35.13 24.69
CA PRO A 36 -10.00 -33.95 25.34
C PRO A 36 -9.34 -32.94 24.37
N LYS A 37 -8.96 -33.39 23.17
CA LYS A 37 -8.32 -32.54 22.14
C LYS A 37 -9.31 -31.60 21.44
N ILE A 38 -10.60 -31.92 21.41
CA ILE A 38 -11.63 -31.10 20.73
C ILE A 38 -12.11 -29.95 21.64
N VAL A 39 -12.14 -30.17 22.96
CA VAL A 39 -12.55 -29.15 23.94
C VAL A 39 -11.61 -27.94 23.94
N LEU A 40 -10.31 -28.17 23.72
CA LEU A 40 -9.29 -27.12 23.67
C LEU A 40 -9.43 -26.22 22.42
N LEU A 41 -9.86 -26.80 21.28
CA LEU A 41 -10.08 -26.05 20.04
C LEU A 41 -11.34 -25.18 20.11
N THR A 42 -12.37 -25.61 20.83
CA THR A 42 -13.60 -24.83 21.04
C THR A 42 -13.44 -23.67 22.03
N LEU A 43 -12.50 -23.76 22.98
CA LEU A 43 -12.22 -22.66 23.91
C LEU A 43 -11.40 -21.52 23.29
N LEU A 44 -10.64 -21.79 22.23
CA LEU A 44 -9.84 -20.79 21.50
C LEU A 44 -10.65 -19.98 20.46
N LEU A 45 -11.87 -20.41 20.13
CA LEU A 45 -12.76 -19.74 19.15
C LEU A 45 -13.82 -18.83 19.80
N LEU A 46 -13.87 -18.75 21.12
CA LEU A 46 -14.81 -17.92 21.86
C LEU A 46 -14.62 -16.39 21.78
N PRO A 47 -13.51 -15.80 21.26
CA PRO A 47 -13.49 -14.35 21.03
C PRO A 47 -14.23 -13.90 19.77
N TYR A 48 -14.61 -14.80 18.85
CA TYR A 48 -15.04 -14.41 17.49
C TYR A 48 -16.55 -14.39 17.24
N SER A 49 -17.40 -14.53 18.26
CA SER A 49 -18.85 -14.44 18.10
C SER A 49 -19.46 -13.25 18.85
N TRP A 50 -19.05 -12.04 18.46
CA TRP A 50 -19.71 -10.80 18.90
C TRP A 50 -20.31 -10.07 17.70
N ASN A 51 -21.27 -10.72 17.03
CA ASN A 51 -22.27 -10.01 16.23
C ASN A 51 -23.57 -10.00 17.05
N LEU A 52 -23.73 -8.97 17.88
CA LEU A 52 -25.02 -8.64 18.47
C LEU A 52 -25.74 -7.69 17.51
N GLN A 53 -26.63 -8.25 16.70
CA GLN A 53 -27.69 -7.49 16.06
C GLN A 53 -28.60 -6.93 17.17
N ALA A 54 -28.54 -5.62 17.38
CA ALA A 54 -29.44 -4.93 18.27
C ALA A 54 -30.84 -4.85 17.63
N THR A 55 -31.73 -5.77 18.00
CA THR A 55 -33.17 -5.60 17.76
C THR A 55 -33.69 -4.47 18.63
N ILE A 56 -34.11 -3.36 18.01
CA ILE A 56 -34.79 -2.25 18.68
C ILE A 56 -36.17 -2.73 19.14
N SER A 57 -36.27 -3.15 20.39
CA SER A 57 -37.55 -3.31 21.08
C SER A 57 -37.99 -1.94 21.60
N LYS A 58 -38.97 -1.32 20.93
CA LYS A 58 -39.71 -0.18 21.48
C LYS A 58 -40.51 -0.64 22.69
N ASN A 59 -39.96 -0.49 23.89
CA ASN A 59 -40.77 -0.40 25.10
C ASN A 59 -40.12 0.57 26.10
N TYR A 60 -40.82 1.68 26.28
CA TYR A 60 -40.52 2.74 27.22
C TYR A 60 -40.67 2.18 28.64
N GLN A 61 -39.56 1.93 29.35
CA GLN A 61 -39.57 1.89 30.80
C GLN A 61 -38.23 2.34 31.37
N LYS A 62 -38.33 3.39 32.18
CA LYS A 62 -37.27 4.13 32.86
C LYS A 62 -36.41 3.18 33.72
N SER A 63 -35.22 2.86 33.24
CA SER A 63 -34.17 2.21 34.03
C SER A 63 -32.84 2.88 33.70
N ASN A 64 -32.28 3.60 34.68
CA ASN A 64 -30.91 4.11 34.65
C ASN A 64 -29.90 2.94 34.63
N ARG A 65 -29.77 2.27 33.50
CA ARG A 65 -28.54 1.53 33.19
C ARG A 65 -27.67 2.46 32.37
N SER A 66 -26.54 2.85 32.94
CA SER A 66 -25.45 3.42 32.19
C SER A 66 -24.95 2.34 31.24
N ASP A 67 -25.51 2.28 30.04
CA ASP A 67 -24.91 1.55 28.93
C ASP A 67 -23.60 2.28 28.63
N ALA A 68 -22.50 1.74 29.13
CA ALA A 68 -21.17 2.22 28.79
C ALA A 68 -20.98 1.99 27.29
N ILE A 69 -21.16 3.04 26.51
CA ILE A 69 -20.73 3.07 25.12
C ILE A 69 -19.21 2.87 25.19
N LEU A 70 -18.73 1.71 24.76
CA LEU A 70 -17.32 1.48 24.49
C LEU A 70 -16.93 2.45 23.36
N MET A 71 -16.53 3.68 23.73
CA MET A 71 -15.81 4.54 22.82
C MET A 71 -14.42 3.95 22.67
N THR A 72 -14.23 3.20 21.59
CA THR A 72 -12.89 2.83 21.13
C THR A 72 -12.10 4.11 20.92
N SER A 73 -10.90 4.19 21.52
CA SER A 73 -10.01 5.32 21.27
C SER A 73 -9.77 5.48 19.77
N PRO A 74 -9.70 6.71 19.24
CA PRO A 74 -9.41 6.93 17.83
C PRO A 74 -8.10 6.28 17.41
N THR A 75 -8.11 5.52 16.32
CA THR A 75 -6.92 4.79 15.84
C THR A 75 -6.85 4.80 14.32
N ILE A 76 -5.62 4.79 13.80
CA ILE A 76 -5.32 4.56 12.39
C ILE A 76 -4.73 3.17 12.28
N SER A 77 -5.45 2.26 11.61
CA SER A 77 -5.07 0.85 11.55
C SER A 77 -4.47 0.46 10.21
N TYR A 78 -4.84 1.16 9.14
CA TYR A 78 -4.37 0.88 7.79
C TYR A 78 -4.11 2.14 6.97
N ALA A 79 -3.14 2.03 6.07
CA ALA A 79 -2.91 2.97 4.97
C ALA A 79 -3.14 2.25 3.65
N ARG A 80 -4.10 2.76 2.87
CA ARG A 80 -4.65 2.10 1.69
C ARG A 80 -4.21 2.80 0.41
N PRO A 81 -3.22 2.26 -0.31
CA PRO A 81 -2.98 2.62 -1.71
C PRO A 81 -4.02 1.93 -2.61
N VAL A 82 -3.78 1.95 -3.93
CA VAL A 82 -4.58 1.20 -4.91
C VAL A 82 -4.60 -0.28 -4.54
N LEU A 83 -5.78 -0.92 -4.60
CA LEU A 83 -5.96 -2.34 -4.26
C LEU A 83 -6.01 -3.30 -5.46
N PHE A 84 -6.22 -2.82 -6.69
CA PHE A 84 -6.67 -3.62 -7.85
C PHE A 84 -6.13 -5.07 -7.95
N TYR A 85 -4.82 -5.30 -8.08
CA TYR A 85 -4.26 -6.66 -8.12
C TYR A 85 -4.15 -7.31 -6.73
N GLY A 86 -4.03 -6.53 -5.67
CA GLY A 86 -3.96 -7.05 -4.29
C GLY A 86 -5.29 -7.60 -3.76
N LEU A 87 -6.41 -7.48 -4.50
CA LEU A 87 -7.74 -7.98 -4.13
C LEU A 87 -7.95 -9.47 -4.42
N TYR A 88 -7.28 -10.01 -5.46
CA TYR A 88 -7.68 -11.29 -6.05
C TYR A 88 -6.90 -12.50 -5.54
N ASN A 89 -5.99 -12.31 -4.56
CA ASN A 89 -5.14 -13.37 -3.99
C ASN A 89 -4.48 -14.24 -5.10
N ASP A 90 -4.02 -13.57 -6.14
CA ASP A 90 -3.33 -14.10 -7.30
C ASP A 90 -1.81 -13.96 -7.15
N GLY A 91 -1.33 -13.79 -5.91
CA GLY A 91 0.08 -13.70 -5.53
C GLY A 91 0.62 -12.28 -5.37
N TYR A 92 -0.18 -11.26 -5.70
CA TYR A 92 0.22 -9.85 -5.50
C TYR A 92 0.05 -9.38 -4.06
N ASP A 93 -0.75 -10.09 -3.26
CA ASP A 93 -1.01 -9.78 -1.86
C ASP A 93 0.24 -9.99 -0.98
N GLY A 94 0.43 -9.06 -0.06
CA GLY A 94 1.54 -9.12 0.89
C GLY A 94 1.26 -10.10 2.02
N PRO A 95 2.27 -10.44 2.82
CA PRO A 95 2.06 -11.30 3.97
C PRO A 95 1.07 -10.66 4.96
N PRO A 96 0.24 -11.44 5.68
CA PRO A 96 -0.86 -10.91 6.51
C PRO A 96 -0.47 -9.93 7.62
N ASN A 97 0.80 -9.91 8.03
CA ASN A 97 1.33 -8.95 9.01
C ASN A 97 1.71 -7.59 8.40
N ILE A 98 1.75 -7.49 7.06
CA ILE A 98 2.09 -6.28 6.31
C ILE A 98 0.88 -5.78 5.52
N TRP A 99 0.10 -6.68 4.92
CA TRP A 99 -0.98 -6.35 3.99
C TRP A 99 -2.30 -6.99 4.37
N SER A 100 -3.37 -6.22 4.19
CA SER A 100 -4.76 -6.69 4.20
C SER A 100 -5.36 -6.44 2.81
N THR A 101 -5.87 -7.50 2.19
CA THR A 101 -6.49 -7.52 0.86
C THR A 101 -7.47 -6.37 0.63
N GLU A 102 -8.33 -6.08 1.62
CA GLU A 102 -9.39 -5.07 1.50
C GLU A 102 -9.02 -3.71 2.10
N LYS A 103 -8.03 -3.67 3.00
CA LYS A 103 -7.72 -2.48 3.80
C LYS A 103 -6.38 -1.83 3.47
N GLY A 104 -5.47 -2.52 2.78
CA GLY A 104 -4.14 -2.04 2.43
C GLY A 104 -3.08 -2.40 3.48
N PHE A 105 -2.04 -1.55 3.62
CA PHE A 105 -0.94 -1.80 4.54
C PHE A 105 -1.37 -1.61 5.99
N LEU A 106 -0.95 -2.53 6.86
CA LEU A 106 -1.07 -2.39 8.30
C LEU A 106 -0.09 -1.32 8.79
N VAL A 107 -0.55 -0.48 9.72
CA VAL A 107 0.37 0.41 10.48
C VAL A 107 1.33 -0.45 11.29
N GLN A 108 2.63 -0.31 11.03
CA GLN A 108 3.68 -1.10 11.66
C GLN A 108 4.14 -0.49 12.99
N SER A 109 4.14 0.84 13.09
CA SER A 109 4.47 1.55 14.33
C SER A 109 3.80 2.92 14.43
N THR A 110 3.48 3.33 15.64
CA THR A 110 3.07 4.71 15.98
C THR A 110 4.17 5.49 16.71
N ASP A 111 5.33 4.86 16.95
CA ASP A 111 6.51 5.52 17.50
C ASP A 111 7.23 6.32 16.40
N PRO A 112 7.43 7.64 16.56
CA PRO A 112 8.15 8.46 15.60
C PRO A 112 9.53 7.94 15.22
N ALA A 113 10.25 7.28 16.13
CA ALA A 113 11.56 6.70 15.85
C ALA A 113 11.50 5.50 14.87
N SER A 114 10.30 4.95 14.65
CA SER A 114 10.07 3.75 13.83
C SER A 114 9.15 4.00 12.63
N TYR A 115 8.86 5.27 12.29
CA TYR A 115 8.02 5.61 11.13
C TYR A 115 8.59 5.09 9.79
N GLY A 116 9.89 4.82 9.70
CA GLY A 116 10.49 4.18 8.53
C GLY A 116 10.07 2.73 8.26
N LEU A 117 9.26 2.14 9.14
CA LEU A 117 8.59 0.84 8.94
C LEU A 117 7.20 0.99 8.30
N ASN A 118 6.60 2.17 8.32
CA ASN A 118 5.27 2.39 7.77
C ASN A 118 5.34 2.69 6.26
N PHE A 119 4.28 2.33 5.55
CA PHE A 119 4.05 2.79 4.19
C PHE A 119 3.75 4.31 4.18
N PRO A 120 4.15 5.07 3.16
CA PRO A 120 5.07 4.70 2.10
C PRO A 120 6.53 5.02 2.43
N THR A 121 7.46 4.25 1.83
CA THR A 121 8.90 4.61 1.79
C THR A 121 9.33 5.19 0.45
N THR A 122 8.47 5.08 -0.56
CA THR A 122 8.68 5.62 -1.90
C THR A 122 7.61 6.65 -2.25
N GLY A 123 7.88 7.59 -3.16
CA GLY A 123 6.86 8.56 -3.55
C GLY A 123 7.11 9.19 -4.93
N MET A 124 6.05 9.77 -5.50
CA MET A 124 6.12 10.65 -6.66
C MET A 124 4.95 11.62 -6.63
N ASP A 125 5.02 12.66 -7.46
CA ASP A 125 3.96 13.66 -7.53
C ASP A 125 2.62 13.01 -7.86
N SER A 126 1.59 13.47 -7.13
CA SER A 126 0.18 13.08 -7.27
C SER A 126 -0.19 11.67 -6.82
N LEU A 127 0.73 10.90 -6.23
CA LEU A 127 0.34 9.68 -5.52
C LEU A 127 -0.47 10.01 -4.28
N TYR A 128 -1.42 9.13 -3.96
CA TYR A 128 -2.27 9.27 -2.80
C TYR A 128 -2.59 7.92 -2.15
N PHE A 129 -2.94 7.96 -0.88
CA PHE A 129 -3.43 6.81 -0.13
C PHE A 129 -4.46 7.26 0.89
N ASP A 130 -5.32 6.35 1.32
CA ASP A 130 -6.37 6.62 2.30
C ASP A 130 -5.95 6.09 3.67
N LEU A 131 -6.13 6.88 4.72
CA LEU A 131 -6.01 6.45 6.11
C LEU A 131 -7.36 5.90 6.58
N LEU A 132 -7.37 4.66 7.06
CA LEU A 132 -8.56 4.04 7.64
C LEU A 132 -8.57 4.32 9.14
N ILE A 133 -9.38 5.30 9.52
CA ILE A 133 -9.49 5.81 10.89
C ILE A 133 -10.76 5.26 11.52
N GLU A 134 -10.62 4.69 12.72
CA GLU A 134 -11.71 4.14 13.52
C GLU A 134 -11.85 4.94 14.84
N GLY A 135 -13.00 4.85 15.50
CA GLY A 135 -13.23 5.49 16.80
C GLY A 135 -13.46 7.00 16.78
N VAL A 136 -13.53 7.64 15.60
CA VAL A 136 -13.83 9.08 15.46
C VAL A 136 -14.55 9.40 14.15
N ASP A 137 -15.37 10.45 14.15
CA ASP A 137 -15.91 11.03 12.92
C ASP A 137 -14.82 11.84 12.20
N ILE A 138 -14.32 11.30 11.10
CA ILE A 138 -13.25 11.91 10.28
C ILE A 138 -13.61 13.31 9.75
N ASN A 139 -14.89 13.68 9.69
CA ASN A 139 -15.31 15.02 9.25
C ASN A 139 -15.01 16.11 10.30
N THR A 140 -14.81 15.70 11.56
CA THR A 140 -14.49 16.61 12.65
C THR A 140 -12.98 16.89 12.77
N LEU A 141 -12.16 16.11 12.06
CA LEU A 141 -10.71 16.20 12.12
C LEU A 141 -10.18 17.29 11.19
N LYS A 142 -9.27 18.09 11.71
CA LYS A 142 -8.50 19.09 10.98
C LYS A 142 -7.06 18.64 10.84
N TRP A 143 -6.48 18.89 9.67
CA TRP A 143 -5.14 18.47 9.32
C TRP A 143 -4.38 19.65 8.71
N GLU A 144 -3.14 19.83 9.11
CA GLU A 144 -2.23 20.77 8.47
C GLU A 144 -1.32 20.02 7.48
N PRO A 145 -1.00 20.62 6.32
CA PRO A 145 -0.07 20.02 5.37
C PRO A 145 1.35 20.02 5.96
N VAL A 146 2.09 18.95 5.71
CA VAL A 146 3.49 18.80 6.16
C VAL A 146 4.40 18.88 4.95
N THR A 147 5.42 19.74 5.00
CA THR A 147 6.33 19.97 3.86
C THR A 147 7.79 19.81 4.29
N HIS A 148 8.51 18.93 3.61
CA HIS A 148 9.95 18.72 3.77
C HIS A 148 10.61 18.58 2.41
N SER A 149 11.75 19.24 2.21
CA SER A 149 12.58 19.08 1.01
C SER A 149 11.83 19.26 -0.33
N GLY A 150 10.85 20.18 -0.38
CA GLY A 150 10.03 20.43 -1.57
C GLY A 150 8.92 19.40 -1.84
N ILE A 151 8.69 18.45 -0.92
CA ILE A 151 7.58 17.49 -0.95
C ILE A 151 6.58 17.88 0.13
N THR A 152 5.30 17.96 -0.24
CA THR A 152 4.18 18.27 0.65
C THR A 152 3.22 17.08 0.71
N ALA A 153 2.93 16.61 1.93
CA ALA A 153 1.83 15.70 2.21
C ALA A 153 0.59 16.51 2.65
N THR A 154 -0.48 16.42 1.86
CA THR A 154 -1.75 17.12 2.15
C THR A 154 -2.82 16.10 2.51
N VAL A 155 -3.54 16.32 3.61
CA VAL A 155 -4.63 15.45 4.04
C VAL A 155 -5.98 16.11 3.74
N LYS A 156 -6.89 15.39 3.09
CA LYS A 156 -8.25 15.85 2.80
C LYS A 156 -9.25 14.74 3.02
N THR A 157 -10.44 15.11 3.49
CA THR A 157 -11.58 14.20 3.46
C THR A 157 -12.20 14.23 2.07
N VAL A 158 -12.26 13.08 1.40
CA VAL A 158 -12.82 12.94 0.04
C VAL A 158 -13.79 11.77 -0.01
N VAL A 159 -14.71 11.78 -0.98
CA VAL A 159 -15.53 10.59 -1.27
C VAL A 159 -14.73 9.68 -2.18
N ALA A 160 -14.34 8.51 -1.68
CA ALA A 160 -13.70 7.48 -2.48
C ALA A 160 -14.73 6.87 -3.45
N LYS A 161 -14.45 6.96 -4.75
CA LYS A 161 -15.34 6.49 -5.83
C LYS A 161 -14.65 5.50 -6.76
N GLU A 162 -13.42 5.16 -6.46
CA GLU A 162 -12.58 4.32 -7.29
C GLU A 162 -13.16 2.90 -7.34
N TRP A 163 -13.21 2.34 -8.56
CA TRP A 163 -13.85 1.06 -8.83
C TRP A 163 -13.12 -0.13 -8.18
N TRP A 164 -11.82 0.00 -7.93
CA TRP A 164 -11.00 -0.99 -7.23
C TRP A 164 -11.19 -0.95 -5.70
N ILE A 165 -11.98 -0.03 -5.15
CA ILE A 165 -12.35 -0.05 -3.73
C ILE A 165 -13.61 -0.91 -3.56
N PRO A 166 -13.67 -1.83 -2.57
CA PRO A 166 -14.88 -2.56 -2.24
C PRO A 166 -16.08 -1.63 -2.05
N ASN A 167 -17.27 -2.03 -2.51
CA ASN A 167 -18.44 -1.14 -2.58
C ASN A 167 -18.82 -0.56 -1.21
N GLU A 168 -18.73 -1.37 -0.16
CA GLU A 168 -18.95 -1.01 1.24
C GLU A 168 -17.96 0.03 1.80
N ASP A 169 -16.84 0.24 1.11
CA ASP A 169 -15.78 1.17 1.48
C ASP A 169 -15.66 2.37 0.54
N ARG A 170 -16.52 2.48 -0.49
CA ARG A 170 -16.68 3.68 -1.33
C ARG A 170 -17.46 4.77 -0.60
N LYS A 171 -16.85 5.31 0.45
CA LYS A 171 -17.40 6.32 1.36
C LYS A 171 -16.42 7.47 1.58
N LEU A 172 -16.71 8.34 2.54
CA LEU A 172 -15.74 9.37 2.94
C LEU A 172 -14.50 8.71 3.53
N VAL A 173 -13.33 9.16 3.05
CA VAL A 173 -12.02 8.67 3.47
C VAL A 173 -11.09 9.84 3.75
N THR A 174 -10.13 9.64 4.64
CA THR A 174 -9.05 10.59 4.91
C THR A 174 -7.90 10.32 3.94
N ARG A 175 -7.84 11.06 2.84
CA ARG A 175 -6.84 10.87 1.79
C ARG A 175 -5.62 11.75 2.00
N VAL A 176 -4.45 11.13 2.00
CA VAL A 176 -3.14 11.78 1.95
C VAL A 176 -2.69 11.84 0.50
N LYS A 177 -2.38 13.03 -0.01
CA LYS A 177 -1.80 13.24 -1.34
C LYS A 177 -0.39 13.80 -1.22
N LEU A 178 0.55 13.18 -1.93
CA LEU A 178 1.92 13.66 -2.07
C LEU A 178 2.02 14.61 -3.26
N THR A 179 2.59 15.79 -3.05
CA THR A 179 2.89 16.78 -4.09
C THR A 179 4.37 17.13 -3.98
N GLY A 180 5.10 17.19 -5.09
CA GLY A 180 6.53 17.46 -5.02
C GLY A 180 7.16 17.69 -6.39
N PRO A 181 8.51 17.59 -6.50
CA PRO A 181 9.19 17.84 -7.76
C PRO A 181 8.72 16.89 -8.86
N LYS A 182 8.40 17.46 -10.01
CA LYS A 182 8.03 16.76 -11.24
C LYS A 182 8.58 17.47 -12.45
N ALA A 183 8.78 16.74 -13.54
CA ALA A 183 9.17 17.34 -14.81
C ALA A 183 8.05 18.24 -15.36
N SER A 184 8.42 19.43 -15.83
CA SER A 184 7.53 20.29 -16.62
C SER A 184 7.33 19.74 -18.03
N ASP A 185 6.34 20.26 -18.75
CA ASP A 185 6.10 19.90 -20.15
C ASP A 185 7.37 20.12 -21.01
N ASP A 186 8.09 21.23 -20.80
CA ASP A 186 9.35 21.54 -21.51
C ASP A 186 10.45 20.54 -21.16
N GLN A 187 10.57 20.15 -19.88
CA GLN A 187 11.55 19.14 -19.46
C GLN A 187 11.21 17.77 -20.08
N ILE A 188 9.94 17.38 -20.15
CA ILE A 188 9.50 16.11 -20.75
C ILE A 188 9.86 16.06 -22.24
N GLN A 189 9.62 17.14 -22.99
CA GLN A 189 9.83 17.21 -24.43
C GLN A 189 11.30 17.38 -24.83
N SER A 190 12.15 17.90 -23.94
CA SER A 190 13.59 18.08 -24.21
C SER A 190 14.35 16.77 -24.07
N ASN A 191 15.31 16.53 -24.95
CA ASN A 191 16.30 15.44 -24.80
C ASN A 191 17.35 15.74 -23.72
N ASN A 192 17.58 17.02 -23.42
CA ASN A 192 18.51 17.50 -22.40
C ASN A 192 17.77 18.54 -21.55
N PRO A 193 16.88 18.11 -20.64
CA PRO A 193 16.09 19.02 -19.81
C PRO A 193 16.98 19.90 -18.94
N ASN A 194 16.48 21.09 -18.61
CA ASN A 194 17.04 21.88 -17.53
C ASN A 194 16.91 21.11 -16.20
N PRO A 195 17.82 21.31 -15.24
CA PRO A 195 17.82 20.58 -13.98
C PRO A 195 16.54 20.77 -13.17
N LEU A 196 16.09 19.71 -12.51
CA LEU A 196 15.00 19.71 -11.53
C LEU A 196 15.59 19.62 -10.12
N THR A 197 15.10 20.45 -9.21
CA THR A 197 15.54 20.40 -7.80
C THR A 197 15.26 19.02 -7.20
N LYS A 198 16.31 18.38 -6.71
CA LYS A 198 16.26 17.09 -6.02
C LYS A 198 15.75 17.29 -4.57
N PRO A 199 14.77 16.49 -4.10
CA PRO A 199 14.47 16.39 -2.68
C PRO A 199 15.67 15.81 -1.90
N ASN A 200 16.00 16.41 -0.76
CA ASN A 200 16.92 15.81 0.20
C ASN A 200 16.16 14.75 1.01
N LEU A 201 16.44 13.47 0.75
CA LEU A 201 15.82 12.30 1.38
C LEU A 201 16.91 11.45 2.08
N PRO A 202 16.57 10.68 3.14
CA PRO A 202 15.22 10.44 3.67
C PRO A 202 14.62 11.61 4.45
N GLN A 203 13.27 11.67 4.51
CA GLN A 203 12.52 12.64 5.32
C GLN A 203 11.35 11.96 6.03
N ILE A 204 11.19 12.28 7.32
CA ILE A 204 10.07 11.81 8.14
C ILE A 204 8.91 12.80 8.02
N PHE A 205 7.72 12.30 7.73
CA PHE A 205 6.48 13.05 7.72
C PHE A 205 5.60 12.56 8.88
N GLU A 206 5.14 13.46 9.75
CA GLU A 206 4.15 13.17 10.79
C GLU A 206 2.88 13.99 10.56
N LEU A 207 1.80 13.31 10.16
CA LEU A 207 0.49 13.89 9.97
C LEU A 207 -0.27 13.83 11.29
N VAL A 208 -0.69 14.98 11.81
CA VAL A 208 -1.41 15.09 13.08
C VAL A 208 -2.84 15.58 12.82
N ALA A 209 -3.82 14.79 13.22
CA ALA A 209 -5.22 15.19 13.23
C ALA A 209 -5.53 15.94 14.52
N LYS A 210 -6.20 17.08 14.40
CA LYS A 210 -6.72 17.83 15.54
C LYS A 210 -8.23 17.88 15.55
N ASP A 211 -8.83 17.87 16.74
CA ASP A 211 -10.25 18.12 16.90
C ASP A 211 -10.60 19.61 16.70
N ILE A 212 -11.87 19.95 16.86
CA ILE A 212 -12.36 21.34 16.77
C ILE A 212 -11.79 22.27 17.85
N TYR A 213 -11.27 21.72 18.95
CA TYR A 213 -10.68 22.45 20.07
C TYR A 213 -9.15 22.57 19.94
N GLY A 214 -8.55 21.93 18.93
CA GLY A 214 -7.11 21.94 18.68
C GLY A 214 -6.34 20.82 19.39
N ASN A 215 -7.00 19.87 20.03
CA ASN A 215 -6.35 18.72 20.66
C ASN A 215 -5.93 17.70 19.61
N GLU A 216 -4.76 17.08 19.77
CA GLU A 216 -4.31 15.98 18.90
C GLU A 216 -5.15 14.73 19.16
N VAL A 217 -5.71 14.15 18.10
CA VAL A 217 -6.63 13.00 18.18
C VAL A 217 -5.97 11.73 17.68
N VAL A 218 -5.34 11.78 16.50
CA VAL A 218 -4.60 10.67 15.89
C VAL A 218 -3.39 11.20 15.14
N LYS A 219 -2.39 10.34 14.97
CA LYS A 219 -1.18 10.62 14.19
C LYS A 219 -0.88 9.49 13.22
N TYR A 220 -0.34 9.85 12.08
CA TYR A 220 0.22 8.92 11.12
C TYR A 220 1.58 9.41 10.66
N GLY A 221 2.61 8.57 10.76
CA GLY A 221 3.93 8.93 10.29
C GLY A 221 4.56 7.90 9.38
N PHE A 222 5.38 8.39 8.45
CA PHE A 222 6.12 7.58 7.47
C PHE A 222 7.44 8.27 7.10
N GLU A 223 8.40 7.51 6.58
CA GLU A 223 9.69 8.03 6.11
C GLU A 223 9.82 7.82 4.60
N LEU A 224 9.80 8.90 3.83
CA LEU A 224 10.12 8.82 2.40
C LEU A 224 11.63 8.70 2.22
N LYS A 225 12.06 7.65 1.52
CA LYS A 225 13.46 7.33 1.22
C LYS A 225 13.81 7.59 -0.25
N GLN A 226 12.85 7.44 -1.16
CA GLN A 226 13.06 7.63 -2.60
C GLN A 226 11.95 8.45 -3.24
N TRP A 227 12.33 9.36 -4.15
CA TRP A 227 11.40 10.14 -4.96
C TRP A 227 11.58 9.86 -6.45
N PHE A 228 10.48 9.60 -7.15
CA PHE A 228 10.46 9.20 -8.55
C PHE A 228 9.88 10.30 -9.44
N VAL A 229 10.53 10.52 -10.58
CA VAL A 229 10.11 11.50 -11.59
C VAL A 229 9.98 10.80 -12.94
N PRO A 230 8.74 10.51 -13.39
CA PRO A 230 8.53 9.90 -14.68
C PRO A 230 8.54 10.91 -15.83
N ARG A 231 9.05 10.51 -17.00
CA ARG A 231 9.00 11.29 -18.26
C ARG A 231 7.65 11.13 -18.95
N THR A 232 6.61 11.64 -18.30
CA THR A 232 5.22 11.49 -18.75
C THR A 232 4.42 12.72 -18.39
N LYS A 233 3.50 13.09 -19.28
CA LYS A 233 2.51 14.12 -19.05
C LYS A 233 1.21 13.43 -18.63
N ARG A 234 0.84 13.53 -17.36
CA ARG A 234 -0.42 12.96 -16.85
C ARG A 234 -1.62 13.81 -17.28
N ARG A 235 -2.56 13.21 -18.01
CA ARG A 235 -3.89 13.78 -18.34
C ARG A 235 -4.95 12.67 -18.45
N GLY A 236 -5.12 11.86 -17.40
CA GLY A 236 -6.01 10.69 -17.44
C GLY A 236 -5.62 9.73 -18.56
N CYS A 237 -6.59 9.16 -19.26
CA CYS A 237 -6.32 8.34 -20.46
C CYS A 237 -5.74 9.10 -21.66
N ASN A 238 -5.61 10.43 -21.57
CA ASN A 238 -4.85 11.25 -22.52
C ASN A 238 -3.41 11.52 -22.05
N SER A 239 -2.88 10.67 -21.16
CA SER A 239 -1.49 10.82 -20.71
C SER A 239 -0.53 10.63 -21.88
N THR A 240 0.36 11.60 -22.10
CA THR A 240 1.39 11.50 -23.13
C THR A 240 2.62 10.89 -22.52
N PHE A 241 2.88 9.64 -22.87
CA PHE A 241 4.10 8.93 -22.53
C PHE A 241 5.18 9.22 -23.56
N TYR A 242 6.36 9.62 -23.10
CA TYR A 242 7.50 9.80 -23.99
C TYR A 242 8.26 8.47 -24.07
N TYR A 243 7.94 7.70 -25.09
CA TYR A 243 8.58 6.44 -25.45
C TYR A 243 9.83 6.73 -26.29
N ASP A 244 10.97 6.16 -25.89
CA ASP A 244 12.22 6.26 -26.66
C ASP A 244 13.19 5.14 -26.24
N ILE A 245 14.29 5.02 -26.98
CA ILE A 245 15.35 4.05 -26.72
C ILE A 245 16.09 4.32 -25.41
N PHE A 246 16.61 3.26 -24.79
CA PHE A 246 17.27 3.33 -23.49
C PHE A 246 18.34 4.44 -23.36
N PRO A 247 19.31 4.62 -24.29
CA PRO A 247 20.37 5.63 -24.12
C PRO A 247 19.85 7.07 -24.01
N LYS A 248 18.77 7.40 -24.72
CA LYS A 248 18.17 8.74 -24.67
C LYS A 248 17.39 8.94 -23.37
N GLN A 249 16.70 7.90 -22.90
CA GLN A 249 15.96 7.91 -21.64
C GLN A 249 16.90 8.02 -20.43
N GLU A 250 18.05 7.33 -20.49
CA GLU A 250 19.12 7.45 -19.51
C GLU A 250 19.71 8.87 -19.51
N THR A 251 20.02 9.41 -20.70
CA THR A 251 20.53 10.79 -20.85
C THR A 251 19.56 11.83 -20.31
N TRP A 252 18.26 11.62 -20.51
CA TRP A 252 17.21 12.48 -19.97
C TRP A 252 17.25 12.52 -18.43
N CYS A 253 17.31 11.36 -17.78
CA CYS A 253 17.41 11.29 -16.32
C CYS A 253 18.66 11.98 -15.77
N ARG A 254 19.83 11.72 -16.37
CA ARG A 254 21.09 12.35 -15.94
C ARG A 254 21.03 13.88 -16.09
N SER A 255 20.47 14.36 -17.22
CA SER A 255 20.32 15.80 -17.48
C SER A 255 19.40 16.47 -16.48
N LEU A 256 18.33 15.79 -16.05
CA LEU A 256 17.40 16.29 -15.05
C LEU A 256 18.08 16.54 -13.68
N GLY A 257 19.18 15.83 -13.38
CA GLY A 257 19.94 15.97 -12.14
C GLY A 257 21.20 16.83 -12.21
N ARG A 258 21.53 17.43 -13.37
CA ARG A 258 22.79 18.16 -13.60
C ARG A 258 22.82 19.51 -12.86
N GLY A 259 22.96 19.49 -11.54
CA GLY A 259 23.16 20.66 -10.68
C GLY A 259 24.62 21.08 -10.57
N LYS A 260 24.90 22.13 -9.77
CA LYS A 260 26.27 22.63 -9.50
C LYS A 260 27.11 21.68 -8.63
N ASP A 261 26.45 20.72 -7.97
CA ASP A 261 27.08 19.73 -7.09
C ASP A 261 27.14 18.40 -7.85
N HIS A 262 28.36 17.99 -8.22
CA HIS A 262 28.64 16.84 -9.09
C HIS A 262 28.29 15.46 -8.50
N ASP A 263 27.79 15.39 -7.26
CA ASP A 263 27.69 14.14 -6.50
C ASP A 263 26.28 13.53 -6.39
N LEU A 264 25.21 14.18 -6.89
CA LEU A 264 23.83 13.70 -6.66
C LEU A 264 22.89 13.85 -7.88
N GLU A 265 23.22 13.15 -8.97
CA GLU A 265 22.39 13.13 -10.18
C GLU A 265 21.15 12.23 -10.02
N TYR A 266 20.02 12.65 -10.62
CA TYR A 266 18.94 11.72 -10.96
C TYR A 266 19.51 10.64 -11.88
N ARG A 267 19.15 9.40 -11.62
CA ARG A 267 19.50 8.27 -12.49
C ARG A 267 18.25 7.57 -12.98
N ILE A 268 18.39 6.82 -14.06
CA ILE A 268 17.37 5.85 -14.43
C ILE A 268 17.24 4.81 -13.31
N VAL A 269 16.01 4.33 -13.11
CA VAL A 269 15.69 3.33 -12.09
C VAL A 269 16.42 2.00 -12.33
N LYS A 270 16.73 1.33 -11.23
CA LYS A 270 17.08 -0.10 -11.18
C LYS A 270 15.80 -0.89 -11.01
N VAL A 271 15.84 -2.19 -11.29
CA VAL A 271 14.70 -3.09 -11.09
C VAL A 271 14.21 -3.02 -9.65
N LYS A 272 15.12 -3.11 -8.66
CA LYS A 272 14.80 -3.00 -7.23
C LYS A 272 14.20 -1.65 -6.78
N ASP A 273 14.35 -0.59 -7.56
CA ASP A 273 13.69 0.68 -7.21
C ASP A 273 12.18 0.61 -7.50
N LEU A 274 11.76 -0.29 -8.40
CA LEU A 274 10.38 -0.42 -8.84
C LEU A 274 9.66 -1.63 -8.26
N THR A 275 10.30 -2.81 -8.23
CA THR A 275 9.60 -4.08 -8.00
C THR A 275 10.46 -5.07 -7.22
N ASN A 276 9.80 -5.94 -6.47
CA ASN A 276 10.37 -7.14 -5.85
C ASN A 276 10.14 -8.41 -6.67
N ALA A 277 9.69 -8.27 -7.92
CA ALA A 277 9.54 -9.37 -8.86
C ALA A 277 10.79 -10.23 -8.95
N VAL A 278 10.58 -11.54 -9.05
CA VAL A 278 11.64 -12.49 -9.34
C VAL A 278 11.52 -13.01 -10.74
N CYS A 279 12.65 -13.09 -11.44
CA CYS A 279 12.68 -13.88 -12.64
C CYS A 279 12.90 -15.36 -12.28
N LYS A 280 11.83 -16.15 -12.35
CA LYS A 280 11.81 -17.59 -12.02
C LYS A 280 11.07 -18.45 -13.03
N ASP A 281 10.44 -17.84 -14.03
CA ASP A 281 9.45 -18.51 -14.87
C ASP A 281 9.99 -18.67 -16.30
N TYR A 282 10.16 -19.94 -16.70
CA TYR A 282 10.72 -20.41 -17.98
C TYR A 282 10.07 -19.80 -19.23
N PHE A 283 8.86 -19.24 -19.09
CA PHE A 283 8.09 -18.64 -20.18
C PHE A 283 8.35 -17.12 -20.35
N HIS A 284 9.13 -16.51 -19.47
CA HIS A 284 9.45 -15.08 -19.51
C HIS A 284 10.95 -14.86 -19.71
N SER A 285 11.31 -13.94 -20.61
CA SER A 285 12.65 -13.78 -21.19
C SER A 285 13.80 -13.52 -20.19
N CYS A 286 13.51 -13.24 -18.92
CA CYS A 286 14.52 -12.81 -17.95
C CYS A 286 15.31 -13.95 -17.27
N ASP A 287 14.96 -15.23 -17.52
CA ASP A 287 15.55 -16.40 -16.85
C ASP A 287 17.05 -16.61 -17.18
N GLN A 288 17.56 -15.93 -18.21
CA GLN A 288 18.94 -16.10 -18.67
C GLN A 288 19.99 -15.28 -17.89
N VAL A 289 19.60 -14.49 -16.88
CA VAL A 289 20.41 -13.35 -16.40
C VAL A 289 20.97 -13.49 -14.97
N GLY A 290 20.82 -14.64 -14.31
CA GLY A 290 21.42 -14.88 -12.97
C GLY A 290 20.51 -14.42 -11.82
N PRO A 291 21.03 -14.05 -10.63
CA PRO A 291 20.18 -13.72 -9.47
C PRO A 291 19.27 -12.52 -9.76
N SER A 292 17.99 -12.62 -9.37
CA SER A 292 16.98 -11.60 -9.68
C SER A 292 17.38 -10.22 -9.12
N PRO A 293 17.44 -9.15 -9.96
CA PRO A 293 17.79 -7.80 -9.51
C PRO A 293 16.64 -7.08 -8.79
N GLY A 294 15.52 -7.75 -8.54
CA GLY A 294 14.39 -7.22 -7.79
C GLY A 294 14.71 -6.87 -6.33
N ALA A 295 13.85 -6.05 -5.74
CA ALA A 295 13.93 -5.69 -4.33
C ALA A 295 13.64 -6.88 -3.40
N THR A 296 13.97 -6.71 -2.13
CA THR A 296 13.69 -7.67 -1.07
C THR A 296 12.64 -7.13 -0.10
N PRO A 297 11.75 -7.97 0.47
CA PRO A 297 11.62 -9.41 0.22
C PRO A 297 11.12 -9.71 -1.19
N ALA A 298 11.71 -10.72 -1.81
CA ALA A 298 11.36 -11.16 -3.15
C ALA A 298 9.92 -11.67 -3.22
N SER A 299 9.23 -11.38 -4.31
CA SER A 299 7.90 -11.93 -4.57
C SER A 299 7.96 -13.42 -4.95
N PRO A 300 6.81 -14.12 -4.96
CA PRO A 300 6.78 -15.53 -5.35
C PRO A 300 7.12 -15.81 -6.82
N SER A 301 6.77 -14.90 -7.75
CA SER A 301 6.86 -15.06 -9.21
C SER A 301 7.19 -13.72 -9.90
N ASN A 302 7.14 -13.64 -11.23
CA ASN A 302 7.53 -12.47 -12.01
C ASN A 302 6.46 -11.36 -12.02
N HIS A 303 6.07 -10.88 -10.84
CA HIS A 303 5.22 -9.71 -10.63
C HIS A 303 5.50 -9.16 -9.22
N TYR A 304 5.04 -7.94 -8.91
CA TYR A 304 5.21 -7.42 -7.56
C TYR A 304 4.37 -8.21 -6.55
N GLN A 305 4.85 -8.23 -5.31
CA GLN A 305 4.06 -8.59 -4.14
C GLN A 305 4.06 -7.41 -3.16
N ARG A 306 2.92 -7.10 -2.53
CA ARG A 306 2.82 -5.98 -1.59
C ARG A 306 3.81 -6.13 -0.44
N GLN A 307 4.76 -5.22 -0.38
CA GLN A 307 5.79 -5.16 0.63
C GLN A 307 6.18 -3.70 0.85
N ILE A 308 6.46 -3.33 2.10
CA ILE A 308 6.98 -2.01 2.44
C ILE A 308 8.50 -2.03 2.23
N GLY A 309 9.03 -1.04 1.53
CA GLY A 309 10.46 -0.92 1.21
C GLY A 309 10.93 -1.76 0.02
N ALA A 310 10.00 -2.32 -0.77
CA ALA A 310 10.33 -3.26 -1.85
C ALA A 310 10.16 -2.67 -3.26
N GLY A 311 10.27 -1.34 -3.37
CA GLY A 311 10.16 -0.60 -4.62
C GLY A 311 8.80 0.06 -4.85
N LEU A 312 8.76 1.03 -5.76
CA LEU A 312 7.60 1.90 -6.00
C LEU A 312 6.32 1.12 -6.33
N ILE A 313 6.38 0.15 -7.22
CA ILE A 313 5.21 -0.63 -7.68
C ILE A 313 4.80 -1.64 -6.61
N ALA A 314 5.75 -2.22 -5.86
CA ALA A 314 5.43 -3.13 -4.77
C ALA A 314 4.71 -2.42 -3.60
N GLU A 315 5.03 -1.16 -3.35
CA GLU A 315 4.31 -0.35 -2.37
C GLU A 315 2.97 0.15 -2.95
N TRP A 316 3.00 0.87 -4.06
CA TRP A 316 1.83 1.63 -4.52
C TRP A 316 0.90 0.85 -5.45
N GLY A 317 1.39 -0.22 -6.10
CA GLY A 317 0.60 -1.07 -7.01
C GLY A 317 0.56 -0.53 -8.43
N SER A 318 -0.54 -0.79 -9.14
CA SER A 318 -0.70 -0.36 -10.53
C SER A 318 -0.66 1.17 -10.66
N MET A 319 0.35 1.69 -11.36
CA MET A 319 0.52 3.13 -11.58
C MET A 319 -0.59 3.74 -12.43
N GLN A 320 -1.28 2.92 -13.24
CA GLN A 320 -2.39 3.37 -14.08
C GLN A 320 -3.59 3.84 -13.25
N GLU A 321 -3.84 3.23 -12.09
CA GLU A 321 -5.01 3.54 -11.26
C GLU A 321 -4.94 4.91 -10.58
N TYR A 322 -3.74 5.49 -10.50
CA TYR A 322 -3.53 6.85 -10.00
C TYR A 322 -3.84 7.94 -11.03
N ASN A 323 -4.04 7.59 -12.30
CA ASN A 323 -4.39 8.53 -13.37
C ASN A 323 -5.91 8.66 -13.55
N ASN A 324 -6.72 7.84 -12.88
CA ASN A 324 -8.15 7.74 -13.08
C ASN A 324 -8.94 8.81 -12.30
N ASP A 325 -8.80 10.08 -12.68
CA ASP A 325 -9.62 11.18 -12.12
C ASP A 325 -11.12 11.10 -12.52
N ALA A 326 -11.51 10.17 -13.43
CA ALA A 326 -12.87 10.14 -13.98
C ALA A 326 -13.32 8.80 -14.60
N PHE A 327 -13.13 7.65 -13.95
CA PHE A 327 -13.77 6.43 -14.47
C PHE A 327 -15.25 6.37 -14.07
N ASN A 328 -16.12 6.59 -15.06
CA ASN A 328 -17.57 6.44 -14.96
C ASN A 328 -17.89 4.94 -15.10
N PRO A 329 -18.48 4.27 -14.09
CA PRO A 329 -18.56 2.81 -13.99
C PRO A 329 -19.53 2.13 -14.97
N VAL A 330 -19.99 2.83 -16.01
CA VAL A 330 -21.20 2.42 -16.76
C VAL A 330 -20.91 1.80 -18.13
N THR A 331 -19.65 1.69 -18.59
CA THR A 331 -19.43 1.11 -19.93
C THR A 331 -18.12 0.34 -20.04
N TYR A 332 -18.28 -0.94 -20.36
CA TYR A 332 -17.32 -1.94 -20.86
C TYR A 332 -16.71 -2.91 -19.82
N PRO A 333 -17.20 -4.16 -19.77
CA PRO A 333 -16.63 -5.24 -18.97
C PRO A 333 -15.47 -6.00 -19.66
N TYR A 334 -14.99 -5.56 -20.83
CA TYR A 334 -13.95 -6.28 -21.58
C TYR A 334 -13.02 -5.29 -22.29
N PHE A 335 -11.71 -5.49 -22.06
CA PHE A 335 -10.51 -5.09 -22.79
C PHE A 335 -10.63 -4.08 -23.95
N LEU A 336 -9.63 -3.17 -23.99
CA LEU A 336 -9.19 -2.29 -25.10
C LEU A 336 -9.39 -0.79 -24.80
N ASP A 337 -8.49 -0.22 -24.01
CA ASP A 337 -7.60 0.85 -24.46
C ASP A 337 -6.53 1.12 -23.39
N SER A 338 -5.33 0.65 -23.70
CA SER A 338 -4.12 0.75 -22.90
C SER A 338 -3.73 2.22 -22.71
N CYS A 339 -4.14 2.82 -21.60
CA CYS A 339 -3.60 4.10 -21.13
C CYS A 339 -2.20 3.82 -20.53
N SER A 340 -1.26 3.45 -21.41
CA SER A 340 -0.09 2.62 -21.12
C SER A 340 1.04 3.37 -20.40
N PHE A 341 1.05 3.28 -19.08
CA PHE A 341 2.28 3.35 -18.27
C PHE A 341 2.93 1.95 -18.25
N ASP A 342 3.03 1.29 -19.41
CA ASP A 342 3.16 -0.16 -19.47
C ASP A 342 4.60 -0.64 -19.52
N LYS A 343 5.53 0.21 -19.95
CA LYS A 343 6.94 -0.17 -20.04
C LYS A 343 7.81 0.92 -19.47
N ILE A 344 8.51 0.61 -18.39
CA ILE A 344 9.47 1.49 -17.75
C ILE A 344 10.85 0.92 -17.95
N TRP A 345 11.77 1.72 -18.50
CA TRP A 345 13.18 1.31 -18.58
C TRP A 345 13.79 1.17 -17.20
N ALA A 346 14.51 0.07 -16.98
CA ALA A 346 15.38 -0.13 -15.84
C ALA A 346 16.73 -0.69 -16.29
N SER A 347 17.79 -0.41 -15.54
CA SER A 347 19.13 -0.94 -15.80
C SER A 347 19.78 -1.39 -14.53
N ASP A 348 20.39 -2.58 -14.57
CA ASP A 348 21.17 -3.12 -13.47
C ASP A 348 22.50 -3.70 -13.97
N THR A 349 23.51 -3.67 -13.10
CA THR A 349 24.81 -4.29 -13.35
C THR A 349 24.90 -5.55 -12.51
N LEU A 350 24.95 -6.71 -13.15
CA LEU A 350 25.09 -8.02 -12.49
C LEU A 350 26.41 -8.64 -12.90
N SER A 351 27.26 -8.95 -11.92
CA SER A 351 28.59 -9.56 -12.15
C SER A 351 29.47 -8.81 -13.16
N GLY A 352 29.33 -7.48 -13.24
CA GLY A 352 30.09 -6.63 -14.16
C GLY A 352 29.47 -6.45 -15.56
N THR A 353 28.37 -7.14 -15.85
CA THR A 353 27.61 -6.98 -17.10
C THR A 353 26.41 -6.07 -16.88
N ASN A 354 26.21 -5.09 -17.76
CA ASN A 354 25.04 -4.21 -17.74
C ASN A 354 23.88 -4.87 -18.48
N PHE A 355 22.77 -5.02 -17.79
CA PHE A 355 21.52 -5.53 -18.32
C PHE A 355 20.48 -4.42 -18.37
N ARG A 356 19.68 -4.45 -19.43
CA ARG A 356 18.54 -3.58 -19.62
C ARG A 356 17.26 -4.38 -19.47
N TYR A 357 16.31 -3.79 -18.79
CA TYR A 357 15.02 -4.37 -18.51
C TYR A 357 13.94 -3.38 -18.87
N TRP A 358 12.77 -3.90 -19.22
CA TRP A 358 11.55 -3.12 -19.12
C TRP A 358 10.65 -3.73 -18.04
N ILE A 359 10.15 -2.86 -17.17
CA ILE A 359 9.27 -3.22 -16.06
C ILE A 359 7.86 -2.77 -16.37
N SER A 360 6.89 -3.65 -16.15
CA SER A 360 5.50 -3.31 -16.34
C SER A 360 4.98 -2.41 -15.22
N GLY A 361 4.50 -1.21 -15.54
CA GLY A 361 4.03 -0.25 -14.53
C GLY A 361 2.71 -0.64 -13.83
N ASN A 362 1.98 -1.61 -14.38
CA ASN A 362 0.72 -2.13 -13.82
C ASN A 362 0.93 -3.29 -12.82
N GLN A 363 1.83 -4.22 -13.15
CA GLN A 363 2.01 -5.52 -12.50
C GLN A 363 3.43 -5.71 -11.93
N GLY A 364 4.36 -4.80 -12.23
CA GLY A 364 5.75 -4.91 -11.79
C GLY A 364 6.50 -6.10 -12.39
N MET A 365 5.97 -6.69 -13.46
CA MET A 365 6.62 -7.79 -14.19
C MET A 365 7.91 -7.30 -14.84
N MET A 366 8.94 -8.13 -14.82
CA MET A 366 10.25 -7.84 -15.39
C MET A 366 10.46 -8.61 -16.68
N PHE A 367 11.06 -7.95 -17.66
CA PHE A 367 11.44 -8.54 -18.92
C PHE A 367 12.83 -8.03 -19.30
N THR A 368 13.69 -8.92 -19.76
CA THR A 368 15.02 -8.56 -20.29
C THR A 368 14.89 -8.13 -21.74
N GLU A 369 15.69 -7.14 -22.12
CA GLU A 369 15.98 -6.87 -23.53
C GLU A 369 17.05 -7.88 -23.98
N ASP A 370 16.71 -8.74 -24.94
CA ASP A 370 17.71 -9.60 -25.56
C ASP A 370 18.74 -8.73 -26.29
N PRO A 371 20.05 -8.99 -26.16
CA PRO A 371 21.03 -8.32 -27.02
C PRO A 371 20.69 -8.63 -28.48
N PRO A 372 20.70 -7.63 -29.39
CA PRO A 372 20.37 -7.88 -30.79
C PRO A 372 21.31 -8.94 -31.37
N ALA A 373 20.74 -9.93 -32.06
CA ALA A 373 21.51 -11.00 -32.67
C ALA A 373 22.53 -10.42 -33.68
N PRO A 374 23.77 -10.94 -33.73
CA PRO A 374 24.79 -10.42 -34.63
C PRO A 374 24.33 -10.52 -36.09
N GLY A 375 24.24 -9.38 -36.77
CA GLY A 375 23.84 -9.29 -38.18
C GLY A 375 22.38 -8.92 -38.43
N GLN A 376 21.57 -8.69 -37.39
CA GLN A 376 20.25 -8.05 -37.57
C GLN A 376 20.39 -6.53 -37.48
N ILE A 377 19.86 -5.84 -38.51
CA ILE A 377 19.52 -4.41 -38.41
C ILE A 377 18.52 -4.31 -37.26
N GLU A 378 18.81 -3.46 -36.27
CA GLU A 378 17.99 -3.21 -35.06
C GLU A 378 16.51 -3.58 -35.31
N SER A 379 16.10 -4.77 -34.88
CA SER A 379 14.69 -5.12 -34.85
C SER A 379 14.04 -4.06 -33.96
N SER A 380 13.15 -3.23 -34.55
CA SER A 380 12.48 -2.06 -33.95
C SER A 380 12.77 -1.91 -32.45
N PRO A 381 13.60 -0.95 -32.02
CA PRO A 381 13.99 -0.86 -30.61
C PRO A 381 12.71 -0.80 -29.77
N MET A 382 12.64 -1.63 -28.73
CA MET A 382 11.51 -1.57 -27.81
C MET A 382 11.57 -0.21 -27.12
N ASP A 383 10.62 0.68 -27.41
CA ASP A 383 10.55 1.94 -26.68
C ASP A 383 9.89 1.72 -25.31
N ALA A 384 10.44 2.36 -24.28
CA ALA A 384 9.87 2.41 -22.94
C ALA A 384 10.06 3.81 -22.33
N VAL A 385 9.29 4.11 -21.28
CA VAL A 385 9.29 5.40 -20.59
C VAL A 385 10.45 5.47 -19.60
N ALA A 386 11.10 6.63 -19.51
CA ALA A 386 12.04 6.90 -18.43
C ALA A 386 11.32 7.17 -17.10
N VAL A 387 11.76 6.50 -16.04
CA VAL A 387 11.49 6.94 -14.67
C VAL A 387 12.84 7.20 -14.01
N CYS A 388 13.00 8.40 -13.47
CA CYS A 388 14.20 8.78 -12.76
C CYS A 388 13.97 8.69 -11.27
N VAL A 389 15.02 8.33 -10.54
CA VAL A 389 14.98 8.23 -9.07
C VAL A 389 16.18 8.94 -8.48
N THR A 390 15.96 9.53 -7.31
CA THR A 390 17.04 10.02 -6.47
C THR A 390 17.82 8.84 -5.90
N PRO A 391 19.15 8.74 -6.10
CA PRO A 391 19.92 7.75 -5.37
C PRO A 391 19.78 8.01 -3.85
N PRO A 392 19.70 6.93 -3.05
CA PRO A 392 19.60 7.02 -1.59
C PRO A 392 20.85 7.66 -0.97
#